data_AF-A0A841H821-F1
#
_entry.id   AF-A0A841H821-F1
#
_cell.length_a   1.000
_cell.length_b   1.000
_cell.length_c   1.000
_cell.angle_alpha   90.00
_cell.angle_beta   90.00
_cell.angle_gamma   90.00
#
_symmetry.space_group_name_H-M   'P 1'
#
loop_
_entity.id
_entity.type
_entity.pdbx_description
1 polymer ?
#
loop_
_entity_poly.entity_id
_entity_poly.type
_entity_poly.pdbx_seq_one_letter_code
_entity_poly.pdbx_strand_id
1 'polypeptide(L)'
;MSIVLTPEVERALADAAVQEGTTPDELADAYLRDRLLGTRHDASAPAPRTLAERLAGYVGVLNTSEYVPGGAQLSENSSEKFADLLLEKRRDGRL
;
A
#
# COMPACT_ATOMS: atom_id res chain seq x y z
N MET A 1 18.20 19.24 -11.89
CA MET A 1 19.24 19.01 -10.87
C MET A 1 20.26 18.08 -11.50
N SER A 2 21.57 18.32 -11.34
CA SER A 2 22.61 17.45 -11.92
C SER A 2 23.34 16.74 -10.78
N ILE A 3 23.38 15.41 -10.84
CA ILE A 3 24.14 14.57 -9.91
C ILE A 3 25.23 13.91 -10.74
N VAL A 4 26.48 14.08 -10.32
CA VAL A 4 27.61 13.43 -10.98
C VAL A 4 27.78 12.03 -10.40
N LEU A 5 27.60 11.03 -11.23
CA LEU A 5 27.80 9.63 -10.87
C LEU A 5 29.22 9.18 -11.26
N THR A 6 29.73 8.17 -10.56
CA THR A 6 30.92 7.46 -11.03
C THR A 6 30.57 6.67 -12.31
N PRO A 7 31.53 6.47 -13.24
CA PRO A 7 31.26 5.77 -14.50
C PRO A 7 30.70 4.35 -14.34
N GLU A 8 31.06 3.67 -13.25
CA GLU A 8 30.55 2.34 -12.91
C GLU A 8 29.05 2.36 -12.62
N VAL A 9 28.62 3.29 -11.75
CA VAL A 9 27.21 3.46 -11.36
C VAL A 9 26.38 3.97 -12.53
N GLU A 10 26.92 4.88 -13.35
CA GLU A 10 26.24 5.37 -14.55
C GLU A 10 25.94 4.23 -15.54
N ARG A 11 26.93 3.35 -15.79
CA ARG A 11 26.73 2.16 -16.64
C ARG A 11 25.70 1.20 -16.05
N ALA A 12 25.83 0.88 -14.77
CA ALA A 12 24.90 -0.02 -14.10
C ALA A 12 23.46 0.50 -14.15
N LEU A 13 23.26 1.82 -13.97
CA LEU A 13 21.96 2.47 -14.06
C LEU A 13 21.42 2.44 -15.49
N ALA A 14 22.27 2.69 -16.49
CA ALA A 14 21.88 2.63 -17.90
C ALA A 14 21.46 1.21 -18.32
N ASP A 15 22.21 0.19 -17.92
CA ASP A 15 21.89 -1.21 -18.22
C ASP A 15 20.56 -1.63 -17.56
N ALA A 16 20.34 -1.24 -16.30
CA ALA A 16 19.08 -1.49 -15.60
C ALA A 16 17.89 -0.80 -16.28
N ALA A 17 18.06 0.46 -16.69
CA ALA A 17 17.01 1.20 -17.39
C ALA A 17 16.62 0.54 -18.72
N VAL A 18 17.61 0.04 -19.49
CA VAL A 18 17.36 -0.71 -20.73
C VAL A 18 16.57 -2.00 -20.45
N GLN A 19 16.91 -2.73 -19.39
CA GLN A 19 16.20 -3.96 -19.02
C GLN A 19 14.74 -3.70 -18.65
N GLU A 20 14.47 -2.56 -18.00
CA GLU A 20 13.12 -2.15 -17.60
C GLU A 20 12.37 -1.36 -18.68
N GLY A 21 13.02 -1.07 -19.82
CA GLY A 21 12.42 -0.32 -20.93
C GLY A 21 12.14 1.15 -20.59
N THR A 22 12.90 1.73 -19.66
CA THR A 22 12.77 3.12 -19.19
C THR A 22 14.09 3.88 -19.42
N THR A 23 14.10 5.17 -19.07
CA THR A 23 15.33 5.98 -19.09
C THR A 23 16.05 5.94 -17.75
N PRO A 24 17.38 6.14 -17.72
CA PRO A 24 18.15 6.19 -16.46
C PRO A 24 17.61 7.23 -15.48
N ASP A 25 17.15 8.37 -15.98
CA ASP A 25 16.59 9.46 -15.17
C ASP A 25 15.25 9.07 -14.52
N GLU A 26 14.35 8.45 -15.28
CA GLU A 26 13.07 7.96 -14.76
C GLU A 26 13.27 6.86 -13.72
N LEU A 27 14.19 5.93 -13.98
CA LEU A 27 14.52 4.85 -13.04
C LEU A 27 15.12 5.42 -11.75
N ALA A 28 16.04 6.37 -11.86
CA ALA A 28 16.66 7.03 -10.71
C ALA A 28 15.63 7.82 -9.90
N ASP A 29 14.75 8.57 -10.54
CA ASP A 29 13.70 9.33 -9.86
C ASP A 29 12.72 8.39 -9.14
N ALA A 30 12.25 7.32 -9.79
CA ALA A 30 11.38 6.33 -9.18
C ALA A 30 12.02 5.69 -7.93
N TYR A 31 13.29 5.29 -8.04
CA TYR A 31 14.03 4.69 -6.93
C TYR A 31 14.22 5.67 -5.76
N LEU A 32 14.58 6.92 -6.05
CA LEU A 32 14.75 7.95 -5.02
C LEU A 32 13.44 8.28 -4.32
N ARG A 33 12.33 8.36 -5.05
CA ARG A 33 10.99 8.56 -4.46
C ARG A 33 10.62 7.39 -3.55
N ASP A 34 10.75 6.16 -4.01
CA ASP A 34 10.42 4.99 -3.20
C ASP A 34 11.25 4.94 -1.91
N ARG A 35 12.57 5.10 -2.03
CA ARG A 35 13.50 4.96 -0.90
C ARG A 35 13.46 6.11 0.08
N LEU A 36 13.34 7.35 -0.39
CA LEU A 36 13.48 8.55 0.44
C LEU A 36 12.14 9.20 0.78
N LEU A 37 11.10 9.01 -0.04
CA LEU A 37 9.75 9.56 0.20
C LEU A 37 8.75 8.48 0.63
N GLY A 38 8.93 7.22 0.17
CA GLY A 38 8.07 6.08 0.55
C GLY A 38 8.22 5.63 2.00
N THR A 39 9.29 6.03 2.69
CA THR A 39 9.54 5.74 4.11
C THR A 39 9.12 6.86 5.08
N ARG A 40 8.19 7.74 4.69
CA ARG A 40 7.41 8.53 5.67
C ARG A 40 6.35 7.65 6.34
N HIS A 41 6.79 6.58 6.99
CA HIS A 41 6.09 6.03 8.14
C HIS A 41 6.90 6.46 9.35
N ASP A 42 6.35 7.45 10.05
CA ASP A 42 6.92 8.15 11.20
C ASP A 42 7.92 7.31 12.00
N ALA A 43 9.21 7.41 11.64
CA ALA A 43 10.30 6.83 12.42
C ALA A 43 10.45 7.49 13.81
N SER A 44 9.65 8.52 14.09
CA SER A 44 9.54 9.18 15.38
C SER A 44 8.35 8.72 16.23
N ALA A 45 7.47 7.83 15.71
CA ALA A 45 6.38 7.31 16.52
C ALA A 45 6.93 6.22 17.47
N PRO A 46 6.60 6.27 18.78
CA PRO A 46 6.97 5.19 19.69
C PRO A 46 6.44 3.86 19.17
N ALA A 47 7.24 2.80 19.31
CA ALA A 47 6.85 1.47 18.85
C ALA A 47 5.45 1.11 19.39
N PRO A 48 4.50 0.74 18.51
CA PRO A 48 3.12 0.48 18.93
C PRO A 48 3.11 -0.72 19.87
N ARG A 49 2.49 -0.56 21.03
CA ARG A 49 2.35 -1.61 22.06
C ARG A 49 1.27 -2.61 21.69
N THR A 50 0.33 -2.18 20.84
CA THR A 50 -0.81 -2.99 20.40
C THR A 50 -0.95 -2.96 18.88
N LEU A 51 -1.57 -4.00 18.32
CA LEU A 51 -1.92 -4.05 16.90
C LEU A 51 -2.81 -2.86 16.50
N ALA A 52 -3.71 -2.44 17.41
CA ALA A 52 -4.59 -1.30 17.21
C ALA A 52 -3.80 0.02 17.04
N GLU A 53 -2.78 0.24 17.88
CA GLU A 53 -1.89 1.41 17.76
C GLU A 53 -1.10 1.39 16.44
N ARG A 54 -0.64 0.21 15.99
CA ARG A 54 0.06 0.07 14.71
C ARG A 54 -0.84 0.42 13.52
N LEU A 55 -2.13 0.08 13.61
CA LEU A 55 -3.10 0.26 12.53
C LEU A 55 -3.84 1.59 12.60
N ALA A 56 -3.68 2.38 13.66
CA ALA A 56 -4.38 3.65 13.85
C ALA A 56 -4.16 4.65 12.70
N GLY A 57 -2.93 4.72 12.15
CA GLY A 57 -2.60 5.56 11.00
C GLY A 57 -3.08 5.01 9.64
N TYR A 58 -3.56 3.77 9.62
CA TYR A 58 -4.08 3.10 8.43
C TYR A 58 -5.60 3.03 8.39
N VAL A 59 -6.29 3.50 9.44
CA VAL A 59 -7.76 3.60 9.47
C VAL A 59 -8.21 4.59 8.39
N GLY A 60 -8.92 4.10 7.38
CA GLY A 60 -9.42 4.91 6.25
C GLY A 60 -8.46 5.04 5.06
N VAL A 61 -7.28 4.41 5.10
CA VAL A 61 -6.31 4.45 3.98
C VAL A 61 -6.72 3.51 2.83
N LEU A 62 -7.59 2.54 3.10
CA LEU A 62 -8.18 1.69 2.06
C LEU A 62 -9.32 2.43 1.36
N ASN A 63 -8.99 3.22 0.34
CA ASN A 63 -9.98 3.70 -0.61
C ASN A 63 -10.29 2.59 -1.61
N THR A 64 -11.29 1.75 -1.31
CA THR A 64 -11.76 0.70 -2.23
C THR A 64 -12.76 1.28 -3.24
N SER A 65 -12.39 2.34 -3.95
CA SER A 65 -13.18 2.84 -5.09
C SER A 65 -12.87 2.09 -6.40
N GLU A 66 -11.78 1.32 -6.44
CA GLU A 66 -11.42 0.50 -7.59
C GLU A 66 -12.20 -0.83 -7.59
N TYR A 67 -13.05 -1.00 -8.59
CA TYR A 67 -13.72 -2.25 -8.89
C TYR A 67 -12.71 -3.27 -9.44
N VAL A 68 -12.35 -4.26 -8.62
CA VAL A 68 -11.60 -5.44 -9.08
C VAL A 68 -12.59 -6.58 -9.33
N PRO A 69 -12.74 -7.09 -10.56
CA PRO A 69 -13.57 -8.25 -10.82
C PRO A 69 -13.04 -9.46 -10.03
N GLY A 70 -13.81 -9.96 -9.07
CA GLY A 70 -13.41 -11.04 -8.17
C GLY A 70 -12.72 -10.59 -6.86
N GLY A 71 -12.56 -9.27 -6.65
CA GLY A 71 -12.14 -8.71 -5.38
C GLY A 71 -13.28 -8.64 -4.36
N ALA A 72 -12.96 -8.74 -3.08
CA ALA A 72 -13.94 -8.56 -2.01
C ALA A 72 -14.34 -7.08 -1.91
N GLN A 73 -15.50 -6.71 -2.48
CA GLN A 73 -16.17 -5.46 -2.14
C GLN A 73 -16.61 -5.52 -0.67
N LEU A 74 -15.78 -5.00 0.23
CA LEU A 74 -16.04 -5.05 1.67
C LEU A 74 -17.08 -4.01 2.15
N SER A 75 -17.37 -2.98 1.36
CA SER A 75 -18.27 -1.89 1.79
C SER A 75 -19.69 -1.96 1.25
N GLU A 76 -19.92 -2.54 0.06
CA GLU A 76 -21.21 -2.35 -0.62
C GLU A 76 -22.32 -3.30 -0.14
N ASN A 77 -21.98 -4.35 0.60
CA ASN A 77 -22.96 -5.39 0.98
C ASN A 77 -22.73 -6.01 2.36
N SER A 78 -21.85 -5.44 3.19
CA SER A 78 -21.50 -5.99 4.49
C SER A 78 -22.58 -5.75 5.54
N SER A 79 -23.26 -4.60 5.51
CA SER A 79 -24.30 -4.24 6.48
C SER A 79 -25.56 -5.10 6.34
N GLU A 80 -26.04 -5.30 5.11
CA GLU A 80 -27.23 -6.13 4.85
C GLU A 80 -26.94 -7.61 5.12
N LYS A 81 -25.82 -8.14 4.62
CA LYS A 81 -25.40 -9.52 4.93
C LYS A 81 -25.17 -9.75 6.42
N PHE A 82 -24.65 -8.76 7.14
CA PHE A 82 -24.48 -8.85 8.59
C PHE A 82 -25.83 -8.88 9.31
N ALA A 83 -26.80 -8.05 8.89
CA ALA A 83 -28.15 -8.07 9.43
C ALA A 83 -28.87 -9.40 9.14
N ASP A 84 -28.72 -9.94 7.93
CA ASP A 84 -29.29 -11.23 7.54
C ASP A 84 -28.70 -12.40 8.36
N LEU A 85 -27.37 -12.41 8.55
CA LEU A 85 -26.69 -13.43 9.37
C LEU A 85 -27.07 -13.32 10.86
N LEU A 86 -27.32 -12.12 11.38
CA LEU A 86 -27.82 -11.94 12.75
C LEU A 86 -29.26 -12.46 12.89
N LEU A 87 -30.11 -12.22 11.89
CA LEU A 87 -31.48 -12.74 11.87
C LEU A 87 -31.50 -14.27 11.79
N GLU A 88 -30.63 -14.86 10.97
CA GLU A 88 -30.44 -16.31 10.87
C GLU A 88 -30.00 -16.92 12.20
N LYS A 89 -28.95 -16.37 12.83
CA LYS A 89 -28.49 -16.85 14.15
C LYS A 89 -29.52 -16.70 15.26
N ARG A 90 -30.36 -15.65 15.23
CA ARG A 90 -31.49 -15.50 16.17
C ARG A 90 -32.53 -16.60 15.97
N ARG A 91 -32.86 -16.95 14.72
CA ARG A 91 -33.80 -18.03 14.41
C ARG A 91 -33.27 -19.40 14.85
N ASP A 92 -31.96 -19.59 14.77
CA ASP A 92 -31.28 -20.80 15.23
C ASP A 92 -31.03 -20.85 16.75
N GLY A 93 -31.47 -19.82 17.51
CA GLY A 93 -31.29 -19.77 18.96
C GLY A 93 -29.83 -19.62 19.41
N ARG A 94 -28.97 -19.11 18.53
CA ARG A 94 -27.51 -18.99 18.72
C ARG A 94 -27.06 -17.54 19.00
N LEU A 95 -28.01 -16.65 19.29
CA LEU A 95 -27.77 -15.29 19.78
C LEU A 95 -28.02 -15.21 21.29
#